data_AF-A0A538F082-F1
#
_entry.id   AF-A0A538F082-F1
#
_cell.length_a   1.000
_cell.length_b   1.000
_cell.length_c   1.000
_cell.angle_alpha   90.00
_cell.angle_beta   90.00
_cell.angle_gamma   90.00
#
_symmetry.space_group_name_H-M   'P 1'
#
loop_
_entity.id
_entity.type
_entity.pdbx_description
1 polymer ?
#
loop_
_entity_poly.entity_id
_entity_poly.type
_entity_poly.pdbx_seq_one_letter_code
_entity_poly.pdbx_strand_id
1 'polypeptide(L)' 'MAEKAAERPRRVDVGFAGGQTLTMRLTEDAFSGLRDALASDRSNRWHEVESEEDVVTIDLSQVIYVRRDQGEQRVGFHGA' A
#
# COMPACT_ATOMS: atom_id res chain seq x y z
N MET A 1 -7.68 -6.01 -26.59
CA MET A 1 -7.63 -5.63 -25.18
C MET A 1 -6.62 -6.53 -24.52
N ALA A 2 -5.42 -6.05 -24.21
CA ALA A 2 -4.46 -6.86 -23.46
C ALA A 2 -5.10 -7.13 -22.10
N GLU A 3 -5.24 -8.42 -21.75
CA GLU A 3 -5.59 -8.85 -20.40
C GLU A 3 -4.57 -8.20 -19.47
N LYS A 4 -5.01 -7.19 -18.70
CA LYS A 4 -4.22 -6.63 -17.59
C LYS A 4 -3.93 -7.85 -16.72
N ALA A 5 -2.73 -8.40 -16.82
CA ALA A 5 -2.31 -9.55 -16.01
C ALA A 5 -2.77 -9.26 -14.59
N ALA A 6 -3.63 -10.12 -14.03
CA ALA A 6 -4.31 -9.87 -12.77
C ALA A 6 -3.28 -9.40 -11.75
N GLU A 7 -3.29 -8.09 -11.46
CA GLU A 7 -2.18 -7.50 -10.72
C GLU A 7 -2.30 -7.97 -9.29
N ARG A 8 -1.40 -8.87 -8.90
CA ARG A 8 -1.44 -9.49 -7.58
C ARG A 8 -1.29 -8.41 -6.50
N PRO A 9 -2.10 -8.46 -5.43
CA PRO A 9 -1.94 -7.57 -4.29
C PRO A 9 -0.49 -7.59 -3.81
N ARG A 10 0.06 -6.39 -3.58
CA ARG A 10 1.44 -6.23 -3.10
C ARG A 10 1.43 -5.86 -1.64
N ARG A 11 2.47 -6.31 -0.94
CA ARG A 11 2.68 -5.93 0.45
C ARG A 11 2.89 -4.41 0.54
N VAL A 12 2.17 -3.78 1.46
CA VAL A 12 2.25 -2.38 1.80
C VAL A 12 2.44 -2.26 3.31
N ASP A 13 3.38 -1.43 3.72
CA ASP A 13 3.60 -1.07 5.13
C ASP A 13 3.15 0.39 5.35
N VAL A 14 2.27 0.61 6.33
CA VAL A 14 1.80 1.92 6.78
C VAL A 14 2.41 2.21 8.15
N GLY A 15 3.20 3.28 8.25
CA GLY A 15 3.83 3.69 9.49
C GLY A 15 3.04 4.78 10.21
N PHE A 16 2.90 4.63 11.53
CA PHE A 16 2.19 5.57 12.37
C PHE A 16 3.13 6.36 13.29
N ALA A 17 2.73 7.57 13.67
CA ALA A 17 3.48 8.45 14.58
C ALA A 17 3.82 7.79 15.93
N GLY A 18 3.01 6.81 16.39
CA GLY A 18 3.27 6.01 17.58
C GLY A 18 4.37 4.94 17.43
N GLY A 19 5.03 4.85 16.27
CA GLY A 19 6.08 3.86 15.99
C GLY A 19 5.58 2.49 15.56
N GLN A 20 4.26 2.30 15.48
CA GLN A 20 3.64 1.07 14.99
C GLN A 20 3.64 1.02 13.46
N THR A 21 3.67 -0.19 12.90
CA THR A 21 3.55 -0.42 11.46
C THR A 21 2.43 -1.42 11.19
N LEU A 22 1.48 -1.06 10.34
CA LEU A 22 0.48 -1.98 9.80
C LEU A 22 0.95 -2.50 8.45
N THR A 23 1.08 -3.83 8.33
CA THR A 23 1.41 -4.49 7.07
C THR A 23 0.14 -5.10 6.49
N MET A 24 -0.11 -4.89 5.20
CA MET A 24 -1.29 -5.40 4.50
C MET A 24 -0.97 -5.68 3.03
N ARG A 25 -1.80 -6.48 2.35
CA ARG A 25 -1.73 -6.67 0.91
C ARG A 25 -2.79 -5.86 0.18
N LEU A 26 -2.37 -4.93 -0.67
CA LEU A 26 -3.27 -4.05 -1.42
C LEU A 26 -3.17 -4.29 -2.92
N THR A 27 -4.32 -4.24 -3.58
CA THR A 27 -4.41 -4.06 -5.04
C THR A 27 -3.81 -2.71 -5.45
N GLU A 28 -3.52 -2.54 -6.74
CA GLU A 28 -3.08 -1.23 -7.27
C GLU A 28 -4.11 -0.14 -6.97
N ASP A 29 -5.39 -0.44 -7.20
CA ASP A 29 -6.49 0.52 -7.02
C ASP A 29 -6.63 0.94 -5.56
N ALA A 30 -6.60 -0.01 -4.61
CA ALA A 30 -6.66 0.30 -3.18
C ALA A 30 -5.43 1.10 -2.71
N PHE A 31 -4.24 0.77 -3.20
CA PHE A 31 -3.02 1.51 -2.89
C PHE A 31 -3.05 2.95 -3.45
N SER A 32 -3.51 3.14 -4.69
CA SER A 32 -3.67 4.47 -5.28
C SER A 32 -4.69 5.28 -4.48
N GLY A 33 -5.83 4.69 -4.12
CA GLY A 33 -6.86 5.35 -3.32
C GLY A 33 -6.33 5.84 -1.96
N LEU A 34 -5.57 4.99 -1.26
CA LEU A 34 -4.91 5.38 0.00
C LEU A 34 -3.93 6.54 -0.22
N ARG A 35 -3.11 6.49 -1.28
CA ARG A 35 -2.14 7.56 -1.59
C ARG A 35 -2.83 8.88 -1.93
N ASP A 36 -3.90 8.83 -2.71
CA ASP A 36 -4.67 10.01 -3.10
C ASP A 36 -5.39 10.62 -1.90
N ALA A 37 -5.91 9.78 -0.99
CA ALA A 37 -6.48 10.23 0.27
C ALA A 37 -5.44 10.93 1.16
N LEU A 38 -4.22 10.40 1.25
CA LEU A 38 -3.12 11.02 1.99
C LEU A 38 -2.64 12.34 1.38
N ALA A 39 -2.74 12.51 0.06
CA ALA A 39 -2.31 13.70 -0.65
C ALA A 39 -3.34 14.86 -0.63
N SER A 40 -4.58 14.57 -0.26
CA SER A 40 -5.66 15.56 -0.29
C SER A 40 -5.85 16.25 1.06
N ASP A 41 -5.69 17.57 1.10
CA ASP A 41 -6.00 18.42 2.27
C ASP A 41 -7.47 18.37 2.72
N ARG A 42 -8.36 17.77 1.90
CA ARG A 42 -9.79 17.62 2.18
C ARG A 42 -10.20 16.22 2.63
N SER A 43 -9.26 15.30 2.75
CA SER A 43 -9.59 13.94 3.16
C SER A 43 -10.11 13.92 4.59
N ASN A 44 -11.19 13.16 4.80
CA ASN A 44 -11.64 12.85 6.15
C ASN A 44 -10.49 12.17 6.91
N ARG A 45 -10.36 12.51 8.20
CA ARG A 45 -9.36 11.93 9.10
C ARG A 45 -9.33 10.40 9.03
N TRP A 46 -10.49 9.78 8.90
CA TRP A 46 -10.66 8.33 8.79
C TRP A 46 -10.84 7.91 7.33
N HIS A 47 -10.06 6.95 6.89
CA HIS A 47 -10.12 6.37 5.54
C HIS A 47 -10.21 4.85 5.63
N GLU A 48 -11.17 4.27 4.93
CA GLU A 48 -11.32 2.82 4.83
C GLU A 48 -10.44 2.28 3.72
N VAL A 49 -9.69 1.22 4.02
CA VAL A 49 -8.82 0.52 3.09
C VAL A 49 -9.24 -0.93 3.04
N GLU A 50 -9.60 -1.40 1.84
CA GLU A 50 -9.84 -2.81 1.56
C GLU A 50 -8.52 -3.49 1.20
N SER A 51 -8.14 -4.51 1.98
CA SER A 51 -6.98 -5.36 1.73
C SER A 51 -7.43 -6.76 1.32
N GLU A 52 -6.47 -7.60 0.88
CA GLU A 52 -6.74 -9.01 0.55
C GLU A 52 -7.27 -9.81 1.75
N GLU A 53 -6.90 -9.41 2.95
CA GLU A 53 -7.19 -10.12 4.19
C GLU A 53 -8.46 -9.57 4.85
N ASP A 54 -8.55 -8.25 4.99
CA ASP A 54 -9.59 -7.56 5.77
C ASP A 54 -9.87 -6.13 5.26
N VAL A 55 -10.90 -5.50 5.83
CA VAL A 55 -11.16 -4.06 5.70
C VAL A 55 -10.70 -3.34 6.98
N VAL A 56 -9.93 -2.26 6.84
CA VAL A 56 -9.39 -1.49 7.97
C VAL A 56 -9.65 0.00 7.81
N THR A 57 -10.06 0.65 8.91
CA THR A 57 -10.18 2.11 8.95
C THR A 57 -8.91 2.72 9.56
N ILE A 58 -8.27 3.61 8.80
CA ILE A 58 -7.00 4.24 9.15
C ILE A 58 -7.20 5.72 9.49
N ASP A 59 -6.61 6.17 10.60
CA ASP A 59 -6.48 7.60 10.91
C ASP A 59 -5.32 8.19 10.08
N LEU A 60 -5.65 8.86 8.98
CA LEU A 60 -4.67 9.48 8.09
C LEU A 60 -3.81 10.54 8.78
N SER A 61 -4.31 11.19 9.84
CA SER A 61 -3.56 12.19 10.60
C SER A 61 -2.40 11.60 11.40
N GLN A 62 -2.39 10.28 11.59
CA GLN A 62 -1.33 9.57 12.31
C GLN A 62 -0.34 8.88 11.36
N VAL A 63 -0.61 8.87 10.05
CA VAL A 63 0.26 8.23 9.06
C VAL A 63 1.47 9.13 8.79
N ILE A 64 2.66 8.55 8.93
CA ILE A 64 3.93 9.26 8.69
C ILE A 64 4.66 8.74 7.44
N TYR A 65 4.35 7.51 6.99
CA TYR A 65 4.81 6.98 5.72
C TYR A 65 3.92 5.86 5.21
N VAL A 66 3.97 5.63 3.90
CA VAL A 66 3.45 4.41 3.25
C VAL A 66 4.52 3.88 2.31
N ARG A 67 4.81 2.59 2.39
CA ARG A 67 5.78 1.89 1.53
C ARG A 67 5.11 0.70 0.85
N ARG A 68 5.14 0.66 -0.48
CA ARG A 68 4.77 -0.53 -1.25
C ARG A 68 6.02 -1.32 -1.60
N ASP A 69 5.98 -2.62 -1.36
CA ASP A 69 7.05 -3.52 -1.78
C ASP A 69 7.12 -3.56 -3.31
N GLN A 70 8.31 -3.30 -3.86
CA GLN A 70 8.56 -3.27 -5.31
C GLN A 70 8.86 -4.67 -5.88
N GLY A 71 8.88 -5.70 -5.03
CA GLY A 71 9.43 -7.02 -5.37
C GLY A 71 10.94 -6.98 -5.50
N GLU A 72 11.61 -8.07 -5.12
CA GLU A 72 13.05 -8.21 -5.30
C GLU A 72 13.41 -8.19 -6.80
N GLN A 73 14.17 -7.19 -7.25
CA GLN A 73 14.89 -7.28 -8.52
C GLN A 73 16.06 -8.26 -8.32
N ARG A 74 15.83 -9.55 -8.57
CA ARG A 74 16.91 -10.55 -8.61
C ARG A 74 17.75 -10.36 -9.87
N VAL A 75 18.89 -9.68 -9.75
CA VAL A 75 19.96 -9.73 -10.76
C VAL A 75 20.74 -11.03 -10.53
N GLY A 76 20.52 -12.02 -11.40
CA GLY A 76 21.26 -13.28 -11.37
C GLY A 76 22.55 -13.20 -12.18
N PHE A 77 23.70 -13.09 -11.50
CA PHE A 77 24.99 -13.34 -12.13
C PHE A 77 25.20 -14.86 -12.19
N HIS A 78 24.90 -15.48 -13.33
CA HIS A 78 25.37 -16.85 -13.61
C HIS A 78 26.76 -16.72 -14.22
N GLY A 79 27.76 -17.19 -13.47
CA GLY A 79 29.18 -16.99 -13.74
C GLY A 79 29.72 -17.73 -14.97
N ALA A 80 30.94 -17.34 -15.32
CA ALA A 80 31.89 -18.13 -16.11
C ALA A 80 33.03 -18.58 -15.19
#